data_AF-A0A7Y7TT57-F1
#
_entry.id   AF-A0A7Y7TT57-F1
#
_cell.length_a   1.000
_cell.length_b   1.000
_cell.length_c   1.000
_cell.angle_alpha   90.00
_cell.angle_beta   90.00
_cell.angle_gamma   90.00
#
_symmetry.space_group_name_H-M   'P 1'
#
loop_
_entity.id
_entity.type
_entity.pdbx_description
1 polymer ?
#
loop_
_entity_poly.entity_id
_entity_poly.type
_entity_poly.pdbx_seq_one_letter_code
_entity_poly.pdbx_strand_id
1 'polypeptide(L)' 'MRNRFQLFSCCIPVKGYLRSALYDLQRKNYLFIPNSLFEILANHTSKTFDEVLQLVDDDEREQV' A
#
# COMPACT_ATOMS: atom_id res chain seq x y z
N MET A 1 -1.03 -20.40 -0.34
CA MET A 1 -0.44 -19.13 0.16
C MET A 1 -1.55 -18.09 0.26
N ARG A 2 -1.50 -17.15 1.21
CA ARG A 2 -2.43 -16.01 1.22
C ARG A 2 -1.94 -14.99 0.20
N ASN A 3 -2.67 -14.83 -0.91
CA ASN A 3 -2.32 -13.90 -1.99
C ASN A 3 -2.85 -12.48 -1.68
N ARG A 4 -2.50 -11.93 -0.52
CA ARG A 4 -3.00 -10.63 -0.03
C ARG A 4 -1.85 -9.80 0.54
N PHE A 5 -1.97 -8.48 0.44
CA PHE A 5 -1.08 -7.57 1.13
C PHE A 5 -1.43 -7.53 2.63
N GLN A 6 -0.46 -7.86 3.48
CA GLN A 6 -0.62 -7.77 4.93
C GLN A 6 0.60 -7.06 5.53
N LEU A 7 0.32 -6.13 6.43
CA LEU A 7 1.33 -5.48 7.26
C LEU A 7 1.35 -6.13 8.65
N PHE A 8 2.52 -6.16 9.27
CA PHE A 8 2.60 -6.36 10.71
C PHE A 8 1.89 -5.19 11.41
N SER A 9 1.24 -5.44 12.55
CA SER A 9 0.48 -4.42 13.27
C SER A 9 1.33 -3.24 13.75
N CYS A 10 2.65 -3.42 13.90
CA CYS A 10 3.59 -2.36 14.24
C CYS A 10 4.08 -1.54 13.02
N CYS A 11 3.74 -1.96 11.80
CA CYS A 11 4.09 -1.27 10.57
C CYS A 11 2.96 -0.31 10.17
N ILE A 12 3.17 0.99 10.36
CA ILE A 12 2.15 2.03 10.14
C ILE A 12 2.47 2.82 8.86
N PRO A 13 1.67 2.70 7.80
CA PRO A 13 1.80 3.54 6.61
C PRO A 13 1.25 4.94 6.91
N VAL A 14 1.95 5.98 6.45
CA VAL A 14 1.57 7.39 6.59
C VAL A 14 1.61 8.05 5.22
N LYS A 15 0.51 8.70 4.85
CA LYS A 15 0.40 9.43 3.57
C LYS A 15 1.10 10.78 3.66
N GLY A 16 2.04 11.02 2.76
CA GLY A 16 2.68 12.32 2.60
C GLY A 16 2.20 13.03 1.33
N TYR A 17 2.46 14.35 1.25
CA TYR A 17 2.10 15.13 0.05
C TYR A 17 2.94 14.69 -1.16
N LEU A 18 4.26 14.74 -1.06
CA LEU A 18 5.17 14.33 -2.15
C LEU A 18 5.43 12.82 -2.17
N ARG A 19 5.53 12.21 -0.99
CA ARG A 19 5.90 10.80 -0.83
C ARG A 19 5.45 10.28 0.53
N SER A 20 4.95 9.07 0.56
CA SER A 20 4.53 8.36 1.76
C SER A 20 5.70 7.69 2.49
N ALA A 21 5.44 7.25 3.72
CA ALA A 21 6.40 6.48 4.52
C ALA A 21 5.72 5.31 5.22
N LEU A 22 6.45 4.22 5.42
CA LEU A 22 6.05 3.08 6.23
C LEU A 22 6.94 3.05 7.48
N TYR A 23 6.34 3.25 8.65
CA TYR A 23 7.04 3.24 9.93
C TYR A 23 7.01 1.85 10.56
N ASP A 24 8.17 1.29 10.89
CA ASP A 24 8.29 0.10 11.76
C ASP A 24 8.58 0.58 13.18
N LEU A 25 7.52 0.63 14.00
CA LEU A 25 7.60 1.15 15.37
C LEU A 25 8.43 0.26 16.29
N GLN A 26 8.47 -1.05 16.03
CA GLN A 26 9.22 -1.99 16.86
C GLN A 26 10.73 -1.84 16.63
N ARG A 27 11.15 -1.63 15.38
CA ARG A 27 12.57 -1.43 15.02
C ARG A 27 13.02 0.02 15.07
N LYS A 28 12.11 0.95 15.37
CA LYS A 28 12.34 2.41 15.37
C LYS A 28 12.94 2.90 14.05
N ASN A 29 12.42 2.37 12.94
CA ASN A 29 12.90 2.70 11.60
C ASN A 29 11.72 3.04 10.68
N TYR A 30 12.01 3.62 9.53
CA TYR A 30 11.02 3.89 8.51
C TYR A 30 11.61 3.71 7.11
N LEU A 31 10.73 3.46 6.15
CA LEU A 31 11.04 3.39 4.74
C LEU A 31 10.18 4.39 3.99
N PHE A 32 10.77 5.12 3.06
CA PHE A 32 9.99 5.90 2.12
C PHE A 32 9.37 4.99 1.07
N ILE A 33 8.10 5.21 0.76
CA ILE A 33 7.34 4.45 -0.23
C ILE A 33 6.61 5.40 -1.20
N PRO A 34 6.37 4.99 -2.45
CA PRO A 34 5.51 5.74 -3.35
C PRO A 34 4.10 5.91 -2.77
N ASN A 35 3.42 7.00 -3.15
CA ASN A 35 2.03 7.22 -2.73
C ASN A 35 1.10 6.12 -3.26
N SER A 36 1.34 5.58 -4.46
CA SER A 36 0.58 4.46 -5.02
C SER A 36 0.66 3.21 -4.13
N LEU A 37 1.85 2.89 -3.59
CA LEU A 37 2.00 1.77 -2.67
C LEU A 37 1.28 2.02 -1.34
N PHE A 38 1.22 3.27 -0.87
CA PHE A 38 0.39 3.61 0.30
C PHE A 38 -1.07 3.28 0.06
N GLU A 39 -1.64 3.64 -1.10
CA GLU A 39 -3.06 3.36 -1.39
C GLU A 39 -3.36 1.85 -1.39
N ILE A 40 -2.46 1.04 -1.97
CA ILE A 40 -2.56 -0.43 -1.95
C ILE A 40 -2.55 -0.94 -0.50
N LEU A 41 -1.61 -0.47 0.32
CA LEU A 41 -1.43 -0.96 1.68
C LEU A 41 -2.52 -0.48 2.66
N ALA A 42 -3.04 0.73 2.47
CA ALA A 42 -4.03 1.32 3.37
C ALA A 42 -5.47 0.90 3.03
N ASN A 43 -5.81 0.81 1.74
CA ASN A 43 -7.21 0.68 1.31
C ASN A 43 -7.59 -0.75 0.87
N HIS A 44 -6.62 -1.66 0.71
CA HIS A 44 -6.86 -2.98 0.10
C HIS A 44 -6.35 -4.16 0.93
N THR A 45 -6.26 -4.01 2.25
CA THR A 45 -5.82 -5.07 3.17
C THR A 45 -6.68 -6.35 3.15
N SER A 46 -7.93 -6.26 2.69
CA SER A 46 -8.83 -7.40 2.53
C SER A 46 -8.82 -8.02 1.13
N LYS A 47 -8.27 -7.33 0.12
CA LYS A 47 -8.30 -7.76 -1.28
C LYS A 47 -7.13 -8.66 -1.62
N THR A 48 -7.33 -9.52 -2.61
CA THR A 48 -6.27 -10.33 -3.22
C THR A 48 -5.39 -9.51 -4.14
N PHE A 49 -4.21 -10.04 -4.45
CA PHE A 49 -3.31 -9.41 -5.42
C PHE A 49 -4.01 -9.21 -6.77
N ASP A 50 -4.77 -10.20 -7.24
CA ASP A 50 -5.45 -10.13 -8.54
C ASP A 50 -6.56 -9.07 -8.55
N GLU A 51 -7.31 -8.94 -7.44
CA GLU A 51 -8.32 -7.89 -7.27
C GLU A 51 -7.69 -6.50 -7.23
N VAL A 52 -6.52 -6.34 -6.60
CA VAL A 52 -5.80 -5.06 -6.59
C VAL A 52 -5.25 -4.74 -7.98
N LEU A 53 -4.72 -5.75 -8.69
CA LEU A 53 -4.18 -5.56 -10.03
C LEU A 53 -5.27 -5.08 -11.01
N GLN A 54 -6.46 -5.67 -10.95
CA GLN A 54 -7.60 -5.23 -11.77
C GLN A 54 -7.98 -3.77 -11.51
N LEU A 55 -8.00 -3.34 -10.25
CA LEU A 55 -8.34 -1.95 -9.90
C LEU A 55 -7.30 -0.96 -10.44
N VAL A 56 -6.02 -1.32 -10.36
CA VAL A 56 -4.95 -0.48 -10.90
C VAL A 56 -5.03 -0.39 -12.42
N ASP A 57 -5.28 -1.51 -13.11
CA ASP A 57 -5.44 -1.55 -14.56
C ASP A 57 -6.65 -0.71 -15.02
N ASP A 58 -7.75 -0.73 -14.27
CA ASP A 58 -8.94 0.06 -14.57
C ASP A 58 -8.71 1.56 -14.31
N ASP A 59 -8.03 1.94 -13.22
CA ASP A 59 -7.64 3.33 -12.93
C ASP A 59 -6.74 3.93 -14.01
N GLU A 60 -5.87 3.13 -14.64
CA GLU A 60 -5.02 3.58 -15.75
C GLU A 60 -5.81 3.76 -17.05
N ARG A 61 -6.87 2.96 -17.29
CA ARG A 61 -7.73 3.07 -18.49
C ARG A 61 -8.68 4.25 -18.45
N GLU A 62 -9.10 4.69 -17.26
CA GLU A 62 -9.96 5.87 -17.09
C GLU A 62 -9.22 7.21 -17.23
N GLN A 63 -7.87 7.20 -17.23
CA GLN A 63 -7.04 8.39 -17.39
C GLN A 63 -6.60 8.65 -18.85
N VAL A 64 -7.07 7.85 -19.81
CA VAL A 64 -6.76 7.93 -21.25
C VAL A 64 -7.96 8.41 -22.07
#